data_AF-A0AAE6CZW0-F1
#
_entry.id   AF-A0AAE6CZW0-F1
#
_cell.length_a   1.000
_cell.length_b   1.000
_cell.length_c   1.000
_cell.angle_alpha   90.00
_cell.angle_beta   90.00
_cell.angle_gamma   90.00
#
_symmetry.space_group_name_H-M   'P 1'
#
loop_
_entity.id
_entity.type
_entity.pdbx_description
1 polymer ?
#
loop_
_entity_poly.entity_id
_entity_poly.type
_entity_poly.pdbx_seq_one_letter_code
_entity_poly.pdbx_strand_id
1 'polypeptide(L)'
;MIKNVFFLAFVLFFSACAVNSKTQNITRVNETIKIQAQCYNPSDSKAYEAKIQGLTYISDVGLKYCVNKRTIDKSVALKKVYIHRVYDLDENLKFSTSNGNNYYINENFNYYFYIFLKEELKNRGIVVVDSAQDSPYILRVDLSFVDFYSKFDSKSLFSIIASQLEIKDINTNKKINIKTKQEVKGFSKINDLPFYTQLLIKQVANKAADIISSL
;
A
#
# COMPACT_ATOMS: atom_id res chain seq x y z
N MET A 1 -4.54 -45.04 -34.91
CA MET A 1 -5.20 -44.45 -33.73
C MET A 1 -4.22 -43.62 -32.89
N ILE A 2 -3.64 -42.54 -33.43
CA ILE A 2 -2.66 -41.68 -32.70
C ILE A 2 -3.00 -40.16 -32.82
N LYS A 3 -4.09 -39.78 -33.50
CA LYS A 3 -4.39 -38.36 -33.77
C LYS A 3 -5.14 -37.61 -32.67
N ASN A 4 -5.64 -38.29 -31.63
CA ASN A 4 -6.52 -37.65 -30.62
C ASN A 4 -5.86 -37.38 -29.26
N VAL A 5 -4.58 -37.75 -29.06
CA VAL A 5 -3.89 -37.51 -27.78
C VAL A 5 -3.22 -36.12 -27.74
N PHE A 6 -2.92 -35.53 -28.90
CA PHE A 6 -2.27 -34.21 -28.96
C PHE A 6 -3.18 -33.03 -28.63
N PHE A 7 -4.51 -33.21 -28.66
CA PHE A 7 -5.46 -32.14 -28.33
C PHE A 7 -5.74 -32.01 -26.83
N LEU A 8 -5.55 -33.08 -26.04
CA LEU A 8 -5.74 -33.03 -24.58
C LEU A 8 -4.56 -32.39 -23.85
N ALA A 9 -3.34 -32.49 -24.40
CA ALA A 9 -2.16 -31.85 -23.81
C ALA A 9 -2.16 -30.31 -23.97
N PHE A 10 -2.77 -29.77 -25.03
CA PHE A 10 -2.80 -28.33 -25.26
C PHE A 10 -3.81 -27.59 -24.36
N VAL A 11 -4.88 -28.24 -23.93
CA VAL A 11 -5.89 -27.63 -23.02
C VAL A 11 -5.38 -27.57 -21.57
N LEU A 12 -4.54 -28.51 -21.14
CA LEU A 12 -3.98 -28.53 -19.78
C LEU A 12 -2.86 -27.48 -19.57
N PHE A 13 -2.20 -27.03 -20.64
CA PHE A 13 -1.16 -25.99 -20.56
C PHE A 13 -1.70 -24.56 -20.45
N PHE A 14 -2.96 -24.29 -20.81
CA PHE A 14 -3.57 -22.96 -20.66
C PHE A 14 -4.27 -22.72 -19.31
N SER A 15 -4.39 -23.75 -18.48
CA SER A 15 -4.93 -23.63 -17.11
C SER A 15 -3.90 -23.20 -16.05
N ALA A 16 -2.62 -23.02 -16.43
CA ALA A 16 -1.53 -22.77 -15.46
C ALA A 16 -1.23 -21.29 -15.16
N CYS A 17 -2.01 -20.32 -15.67
CA CYS A 17 -1.80 -18.91 -15.36
C CYS A 17 -3.11 -18.16 -15.08
N ALA A 18 -3.98 -18.70 -14.22
CA ALA A 18 -4.91 -17.87 -13.46
C ALA A 18 -4.12 -17.16 -12.34
N VAL A 19 -3.20 -16.28 -12.70
CA VAL A 19 -2.53 -15.43 -11.72
C VAL A 19 -3.61 -14.52 -11.13
N ASN A 20 -3.89 -14.68 -9.85
CA ASN A 20 -4.93 -13.91 -9.16
C ASN A 20 -4.70 -12.40 -9.39
N SER A 21 -5.69 -11.71 -9.96
CA SER A 21 -5.61 -10.30 -10.36
C SER A 21 -5.17 -9.39 -9.20
N LYS A 22 -5.55 -9.74 -7.96
CA LYS A 22 -5.11 -9.02 -6.75
C LYS A 22 -3.60 -9.09 -6.55
N THR A 23 -3.01 -10.26 -6.76
CA THR A 23 -1.55 -10.48 -6.64
C THR A 23 -0.80 -9.73 -7.74
N GLN A 24 -1.33 -9.72 -8.98
CA GLN A 24 -0.74 -8.93 -10.08
C GLN A 24 -0.75 -7.42 -9.77
N ASN A 25 -1.85 -6.91 -9.21
CA ASN A 25 -1.97 -5.52 -8.80
C ASN A 25 -0.95 -5.13 -7.71
N ILE A 26 -0.79 -5.97 -6.68
CA ILE A 26 0.23 -5.78 -5.64
C ILE A 26 1.64 -5.70 -6.25
N THR A 27 1.99 -6.67 -7.12
CA THR A 27 3.29 -6.70 -7.79
C THR A 27 3.53 -5.44 -8.61
N ARG A 28 2.56 -5.03 -9.43
CA ARG A 28 2.64 -3.82 -10.27
C ARG A 28 2.87 -2.55 -9.43
N VAL A 29 2.14 -2.40 -8.32
CA VAL A 29 2.30 -1.27 -7.39
C VAL A 29 3.69 -1.30 -6.73
N ASN A 30 4.16 -2.49 -6.34
CA ASN A 30 5.46 -2.65 -5.69
C ASN A 30 6.64 -2.35 -6.61
N GLU A 31 6.61 -2.85 -7.85
CA GLU A 31 7.63 -2.59 -8.86
C GLU A 31 7.70 -1.10 -9.21
N THR A 32 6.55 -0.45 -9.38
CA THR A 32 6.47 0.98 -9.69
C THR A 32 7.21 1.86 -8.67
N ILE A 33 7.16 1.51 -7.38
CA ILE A 33 7.87 2.26 -6.34
C ILE A 33 9.36 1.88 -6.27
N LYS A 34 9.74 0.63 -6.57
CA LYS A 34 11.14 0.16 -6.53
C LYS A 34 12.01 0.75 -7.65
N ILE A 35 11.43 1.07 -8.82
CA ILE A 35 12.17 1.46 -10.04
C ILE A 35 12.78 2.89 -9.97
N GLN A 36 12.58 3.64 -8.90
CA GLN A 36 13.04 5.04 -8.83
C GLN A 36 14.54 5.11 -8.47
N ALA A 37 15.39 5.11 -9.50
CA ALA A 37 16.85 4.99 -9.39
C ALA A 37 17.57 6.22 -8.79
N GLN A 38 16.92 7.38 -8.73
CA GLN A 38 17.50 8.61 -8.21
C GLN A 38 16.88 8.93 -6.85
N CYS A 39 17.74 9.18 -5.86
CA CYS A 39 17.33 9.63 -4.55
C CYS A 39 17.60 11.14 -4.40
N TYR A 40 16.80 11.80 -3.57
CA TYR A 40 16.90 13.21 -3.21
C TYR A 40 16.86 13.36 -1.69
N ASN A 41 17.35 14.50 -1.20
CA ASN A 41 17.23 14.88 0.20
C ASN A 41 15.74 15.16 0.52
N PRO A 42 15.21 14.78 1.70
CA PRO A 42 13.83 15.08 2.08
C PRO A 42 13.42 16.57 2.01
N SER A 43 14.38 17.49 2.05
CA SER A 43 14.14 18.93 1.86
C SER A 43 13.89 19.35 0.41
N ASP A 44 14.18 18.48 -0.57
CA ASP A 44 13.93 18.72 -2.00
C ASP A 44 12.52 18.27 -2.38
N SER A 45 11.76 19.12 -3.07
CA SER A 45 10.42 18.78 -3.57
C SER A 45 10.44 17.57 -4.52
N LYS A 46 11.54 17.36 -5.26
CA LYS A 46 11.72 16.21 -6.15
C LYS A 46 11.71 14.87 -5.41
N ALA A 47 11.95 14.88 -4.11
CA ALA A 47 11.89 13.69 -3.26
C ALA A 47 10.47 13.11 -3.13
N TYR A 48 9.45 13.93 -3.41
CA TYR A 48 8.03 13.63 -3.30
C TYR A 48 7.34 13.42 -4.65
N GLU A 49 8.09 13.57 -5.75
CA GLU A 49 7.59 13.47 -7.12
C GLU A 49 8.20 12.28 -7.87
N ALA A 50 7.35 11.54 -8.57
CA ALA A 50 7.72 10.38 -9.38
C ALA A 50 7.05 10.39 -10.75
N LYS A 51 7.67 9.72 -11.71
CA LYS A 51 7.03 9.39 -12.99
C LYS A 51 6.46 7.98 -12.89
N ILE A 52 5.15 7.87 -12.91
CA ILE A 52 4.42 6.60 -12.81
C ILE A 52 3.48 6.49 -13.99
N GLN A 53 3.69 5.49 -14.84
CA GLN A 53 2.94 5.31 -16.10
C GLN A 53 2.99 6.55 -17.01
N GLY A 54 4.13 7.24 -17.05
CA GLY A 54 4.33 8.49 -17.80
C GLY A 54 3.73 9.74 -17.14
N LEU A 55 2.89 9.59 -16.10
CA LEU A 55 2.26 10.69 -15.39
C LEU A 55 3.14 11.20 -14.23
N THR A 56 2.98 12.47 -13.87
CA THR A 56 3.64 13.02 -12.67
C THR A 56 2.78 12.69 -11.46
N TYR A 57 3.32 11.86 -10.58
CA TYR A 57 2.73 11.51 -9.30
C TYR A 57 3.43 12.29 -8.19
N ILE A 58 2.66 12.97 -7.35
CA ILE A 58 3.11 13.78 -6.22
C ILE A 58 2.47 13.22 -4.95
N SER A 59 3.24 13.01 -3.89
CA SER A 59 2.72 12.51 -2.61
C SER A 59 3.29 13.29 -1.44
N ASP A 60 2.62 13.27 -0.29
CA ASP A 60 3.20 13.74 0.96
C ASP A 60 4.13 12.72 1.64
N VAL A 61 4.33 11.55 1.02
CA VAL A 61 5.35 10.57 1.41
C VAL A 61 6.52 10.65 0.44
N GLY A 62 7.73 10.67 0.99
CA GLY A 62 8.96 10.62 0.21
C GLY A 62 9.05 9.36 -0.65
N LEU A 63 8.98 9.54 -1.96
CA LEU A 63 9.09 8.47 -2.95
C LEU A 63 10.55 8.15 -3.29
N LYS A 64 11.42 9.16 -3.14
CA LYS A 64 12.82 9.13 -3.55
C LYS A 64 13.75 9.63 -2.44
N TYR A 65 13.56 9.23 -1.19
CA TYR A 65 14.49 9.66 -0.13
C TYR A 65 15.86 8.95 -0.26
N CYS A 66 16.95 9.72 -0.17
CA CYS A 66 18.32 9.17 -0.08
C CYS A 66 18.59 8.48 1.26
N VAL A 67 17.95 8.98 2.32
CA VAL A 67 17.99 8.31 3.61
C VAL A 67 16.94 7.22 3.53
N ASN A 68 17.35 5.99 3.24
CA ASN A 68 16.56 4.84 3.63
C ASN A 68 16.39 4.92 5.16
N LYS A 69 15.37 5.64 5.66
CA LYS A 69 14.82 5.42 7.01
C LYS A 69 14.25 4.02 7.16
N ARG A 70 14.20 3.25 6.07
CA ARG A 70 14.23 1.79 6.05
C ARG A 70 15.55 1.19 6.60
N THR A 71 16.34 1.95 7.35
CA THR A 71 17.47 1.44 8.12
C THR A 71 16.94 0.34 9.03
N ILE A 72 17.32 -0.90 8.71
CA ILE A 72 17.26 -2.00 9.66
C ILE A 72 18.03 -1.51 10.88
N ASP A 73 17.33 -1.27 11.98
CA ASP A 73 18.00 -1.01 13.24
C ASP A 73 18.64 -2.32 13.70
N LYS A 74 19.87 -2.55 13.27
CA LYS A 74 20.64 -3.78 13.59
C LYS A 74 21.01 -3.85 15.07
N SER A 75 20.83 -2.76 15.81
CA SER A 75 21.12 -2.64 17.24
C SER A 75 19.91 -2.93 18.13
N VAL A 76 18.70 -2.91 17.60
CA VAL A 76 17.48 -3.21 18.37
C VAL A 76 17.13 -4.69 18.19
N ALA A 77 16.91 -5.38 19.31
CA ALA A 77 16.42 -6.75 19.32
C ALA A 77 15.29 -6.94 18.30
N LEU A 78 15.28 -8.09 17.63
CA LEU A 78 14.36 -8.42 16.53
C LEU A 78 12.90 -8.13 16.95
N LYS A 79 12.37 -6.98 16.51
CA LYS A 79 11.01 -6.53 16.84
C LYS A 79 10.01 -7.49 16.21
N LYS A 80 9.06 -7.97 17.01
CA LYS A 80 7.95 -8.81 16.56
C LYS A 80 6.66 -8.01 16.59
N VAL A 81 5.92 -8.05 15.49
CA VAL A 81 4.64 -7.36 15.33
C VAL A 81 3.55 -8.39 15.03
N TYR A 82 2.42 -8.26 15.71
CA TYR A 82 1.20 -8.98 15.38
C TYR A 82 0.21 -8.01 14.74
N ILE A 83 -0.02 -8.14 13.43
CA ILE A 83 -1.07 -7.37 12.74
C ILE A 83 -2.40 -8.06 13.03
N HIS A 84 -3.16 -7.51 13.98
CA HIS A 84 -4.33 -8.18 14.54
C HIS A 84 -5.59 -7.88 13.73
N ARG A 85 -5.99 -6.61 13.58
CA ARG A 85 -7.15 -6.22 12.77
C ARG A 85 -6.86 -5.06 11.84
N VAL A 86 -7.32 -5.20 10.61
CA VAL A 86 -7.37 -4.11 9.63
C VAL A 86 -8.80 -3.97 9.18
N TYR A 87 -9.48 -2.92 9.65
CA TYR A 87 -10.84 -2.61 9.27
C TYR A 87 -10.84 -1.88 7.94
N ASP A 88 -11.68 -2.34 7.03
CA ASP A 88 -11.84 -1.73 5.72
C ASP A 88 -12.57 -0.38 5.81
N LEU A 89 -12.48 0.42 4.76
CA LEU A 89 -13.30 1.63 4.66
C LEU A 89 -14.75 1.26 4.38
N ASP A 90 -15.70 2.06 4.87
CA ASP A 90 -17.11 1.96 4.48
C ASP A 90 -17.25 2.06 2.96
N GLU A 91 -17.98 1.11 2.34
CA GLU A 91 -18.20 1.04 0.90
C GLU A 91 -18.80 2.34 0.32
N ASN A 92 -19.63 3.04 1.10
CA ASN A 92 -20.24 4.31 0.68
C ASN A 92 -19.23 5.44 0.55
N LEU A 93 -18.04 5.30 1.14
CA LEU A 93 -16.94 6.27 1.06
C LEU A 93 -15.92 5.90 -0.03
N LYS A 94 -16.02 4.71 -0.64
CA LYS A 94 -15.08 4.24 -1.67
C LYS A 94 -15.47 4.73 -3.06
N PHE A 95 -15.38 6.03 -3.30
CA PHE A 95 -15.62 6.60 -4.62
C PHE A 95 -14.71 7.77 -4.95
N SER A 96 -14.51 8.00 -6.25
CA SER A 96 -13.94 9.23 -6.78
C SER A 96 -15.04 10.07 -7.42
N THR A 97 -14.93 11.38 -7.32
CA THR A 97 -15.87 12.32 -7.94
C THR A 97 -15.29 12.93 -9.21
N SER A 98 -16.09 13.05 -10.27
CA SER A 98 -15.72 13.84 -11.44
C SER A 98 -16.96 14.37 -12.13
N ASN A 99 -16.98 15.68 -12.42
CA ASN A 99 -18.09 16.38 -13.08
C ASN A 99 -19.48 16.07 -12.47
N GLY A 100 -19.55 15.98 -11.15
CA GLY A 100 -20.79 15.68 -10.42
C GLY A 100 -21.17 14.19 -10.35
N ASN A 101 -20.42 13.31 -11.01
CA ASN A 101 -20.65 11.87 -10.98
C ASN A 101 -19.73 11.16 -9.97
N ASN A 102 -20.25 10.10 -9.36
CA ASN A 102 -19.49 9.21 -8.47
C ASN A 102 -19.01 7.97 -9.23
N TYR A 103 -17.73 7.66 -9.08
CA TYR A 103 -17.06 6.49 -9.65
C TYR A 103 -16.62 5.59 -8.50
N TYR A 104 -17.37 4.54 -8.25
CA TYR A 104 -17.12 3.63 -7.14
C TYR A 104 -15.86 2.79 -7.37
N ILE A 105 -15.11 2.61 -6.29
CA ILE A 105 -13.84 1.88 -6.28
C ILE A 105 -14.09 0.56 -5.55
N ASN A 106 -14.18 -0.52 -6.32
CA ASN A 106 -14.35 -1.87 -5.78
C ASN A 106 -13.01 -2.46 -5.34
N GLU A 107 -12.42 -1.89 -4.29
CA GLU A 107 -11.13 -2.32 -3.75
C GLU A 107 -11.24 -2.60 -2.25
N ASN A 108 -10.54 -3.64 -1.79
CA ASN A 108 -10.47 -4.01 -0.36
C ASN A 108 -9.28 -3.27 0.27
N PHE A 109 -9.50 -2.10 0.88
CA PHE A 109 -8.40 -1.28 1.38
C PHE A 109 -7.63 -2.01 2.48
N ASN A 110 -8.35 -2.72 3.34
CA ASN A 110 -7.77 -3.53 4.40
C ASN A 110 -6.79 -4.60 3.88
N TYR A 111 -7.14 -5.29 2.80
CA TYR A 111 -6.33 -6.35 2.20
C TYR A 111 -5.04 -5.76 1.65
N TYR A 112 -5.12 -4.70 0.84
CA TYR A 112 -3.94 -4.05 0.29
C TYR A 112 -3.05 -3.47 1.38
N PHE A 113 -3.63 -2.82 2.39
CA PHE A 113 -2.88 -2.31 3.53
C PHE A 113 -2.12 -3.42 4.26
N TYR A 114 -2.79 -4.53 4.60
CA TYR A 114 -2.17 -5.66 5.29
C TYR A 114 -0.95 -6.17 4.53
N ILE A 115 -1.09 -6.39 3.22
CA ILE A 115 0.00 -6.90 2.37
C ILE A 115 1.14 -5.90 2.30
N PHE A 116 0.86 -4.62 2.05
CA PHE A 116 1.90 -3.60 1.95
C PHE A 116 2.60 -3.36 3.29
N LEU A 117 1.87 -3.35 4.40
CA LEU A 117 2.46 -3.19 5.73
C LEU A 117 3.38 -4.37 6.05
N LYS A 118 2.95 -5.61 5.77
CA LYS A 118 3.77 -6.80 5.98
C LYS A 118 5.08 -6.74 5.19
N GLU A 119 5.04 -6.29 3.94
CA GLU A 119 6.25 -6.09 3.14
C GLU A 119 7.15 -4.96 3.69
N GLU A 120 6.58 -3.81 4.03
CA GLU A 120 7.33 -2.66 4.55
C GLU A 120 7.97 -2.96 5.92
N LEU A 121 7.31 -3.72 6.80
CA LEU A 121 7.86 -4.21 8.06
C LEU A 121 9.00 -5.21 7.83
N LYS A 122 8.81 -6.18 6.93
CA LYS A 122 9.85 -7.14 6.56
C LYS A 122 11.10 -6.45 5.99
N ASN A 123 10.91 -5.45 5.12
CA ASN A 123 12.01 -4.67 4.55
C ASN A 123 12.79 -3.87 5.61
N ARG A 124 12.20 -3.61 6.78
CA ARG A 124 12.82 -2.98 7.94
C ARG A 124 13.38 -3.98 8.95
N GLY A 125 13.35 -5.28 8.66
CA GLY A 125 13.83 -6.34 9.56
C GLY A 125 12.88 -6.69 10.70
N ILE A 126 11.63 -6.22 10.65
CA ILE A 126 10.60 -6.49 11.66
C ILE A 126 9.86 -7.77 11.29
N VAL A 127 9.74 -8.71 12.23
CA VAL A 127 9.09 -9.99 12.01
C VAL A 127 7.61 -9.90 12.33
N VAL A 128 6.77 -10.22 11.34
CA VAL A 128 5.32 -10.32 11.54
C VAL A 128 5.00 -11.75 12.01
N VAL A 129 4.37 -11.86 13.18
CA VAL A 129 3.94 -13.12 13.80
C VAL A 129 2.42 -13.26 13.72
N ASP A 130 1.92 -14.49 13.83
CA ASP A 130 0.49 -14.78 13.69
C ASP A 130 -0.30 -14.60 15.00
N SER A 131 0.38 -14.49 16.14
CA SER A 131 -0.24 -14.25 17.44
C SER A 131 0.66 -13.42 18.36
N ALA A 132 0.04 -12.75 19.34
CA ALA A 132 0.74 -12.08 20.44
C ALA A 132 0.75 -12.89 21.75
N GLN A 133 0.26 -14.14 21.74
CA GLN A 133 0.15 -14.94 22.97
C GLN A 133 1.52 -15.35 23.53
N ASP A 134 2.51 -15.52 22.65
CA ASP A 134 3.83 -16.05 23.01
C ASP A 134 4.71 -15.04 23.75
N SER A 135 4.34 -13.75 23.76
CA SER A 135 5.08 -12.73 24.50
C SER A 135 4.28 -11.43 24.67
N PRO A 136 4.24 -10.86 25.89
CA PRO A 136 3.58 -9.57 26.15
C PRO A 136 4.30 -8.37 25.51
N TYR A 137 5.51 -8.58 24.97
CA TYR A 137 6.30 -7.58 24.26
C TYR A 137 6.09 -7.61 22.74
N ILE A 138 5.23 -8.51 22.23
CA ILE A 138 4.83 -8.48 20.83
C ILE A 138 3.90 -7.28 20.63
N LEU A 139 4.28 -6.42 19.69
CA LEU A 139 3.54 -5.21 19.38
C LEU A 139 2.30 -5.58 18.57
N ARG A 140 1.13 -5.46 19.17
CA ARG A 140 -0.16 -5.61 18.49
C ARG A 140 -0.46 -4.33 17.70
N VAL A 141 -0.81 -4.51 16.43
CA VAL A 141 -1.14 -3.42 15.51
C VAL A 141 -2.56 -3.63 14.97
N ASP A 142 -3.39 -2.63 15.16
CA ASP A 142 -4.73 -2.51 14.59
C ASP A 142 -4.78 -1.26 13.69
N LEU A 143 -5.51 -1.29 12.58
CA LEU A 143 -5.75 -0.11 11.73
C LEU A 143 -7.20 -0.05 11.27
N SER A 144 -7.79 1.15 11.30
CA SER A 144 -9.09 1.43 10.69
C SER A 144 -8.96 2.52 9.63
N PHE A 145 -9.48 2.29 8.43
CA PHE A 145 -9.73 3.37 7.48
C PHE A 145 -10.94 4.17 7.93
N VAL A 146 -10.80 5.49 7.93
CA VAL A 146 -11.81 6.42 8.48
C VAL A 146 -12.49 7.20 7.38
N ASP A 147 -11.73 7.66 6.39
CA ASP A 147 -12.26 8.51 5.33
C ASP A 147 -11.40 8.40 4.06
N PHE A 148 -12.03 8.65 2.92
CA PHE A 148 -11.40 8.71 1.61
C PHE A 148 -12.06 9.80 0.77
N TYR A 149 -11.27 10.78 0.39
CA TYR A 149 -11.68 11.81 -0.55
C TYR A 149 -10.92 11.61 -1.85
N SER A 150 -11.62 11.54 -2.96
CA SER A 150 -10.99 11.47 -4.27
C SER A 150 -11.79 12.25 -5.31
N LYS A 151 -11.08 13.05 -6.11
CA LYS A 151 -11.65 13.86 -7.18
C LYS A 151 -10.70 13.89 -8.36
N PHE A 152 -11.24 13.76 -9.57
CA PHE A 152 -10.46 13.93 -10.78
C PHE A 152 -11.18 14.79 -11.82
N ASP A 153 -10.38 15.39 -12.70
CA ASP A 153 -10.83 16.13 -13.86
C ASP A 153 -9.94 15.78 -15.08
N SER A 154 -9.98 16.60 -16.13
CA SER A 154 -9.17 16.39 -17.34
C SER A 154 -7.66 16.64 -17.15
N LYS A 155 -7.24 17.15 -15.98
CA LYS A 155 -5.87 17.56 -15.69
C LYS A 155 -5.25 16.75 -14.59
N SER A 156 -5.99 16.35 -13.56
CA SER A 156 -5.41 15.58 -12.46
C SER A 156 -6.42 14.71 -11.71
N LEU A 157 -5.88 13.76 -10.97
CA LEU A 157 -6.53 13.03 -9.89
C LEU A 157 -5.92 13.49 -8.57
N PHE A 158 -6.74 13.93 -7.64
CA PHE A 158 -6.34 14.25 -6.28
C PHE A 158 -7.07 13.34 -5.31
N SER A 159 -6.32 12.72 -4.40
CA SER A 159 -6.89 11.81 -3.41
C SER A 159 -6.26 12.00 -2.04
N ILE A 160 -7.07 11.82 -1.01
CA ILE A 160 -6.68 11.84 0.41
C ILE A 160 -7.29 10.60 1.05
N ILE A 161 -6.50 9.94 1.90
CA ILE A 161 -6.97 8.86 2.74
C ILE A 161 -6.65 9.18 4.21
N ALA A 162 -7.59 8.90 5.08
CA ALA A 162 -7.43 9.03 6.52
C ALA A 162 -7.65 7.68 7.20
N SER A 163 -6.83 7.37 8.19
CA SER A 163 -6.87 6.13 8.95
C SER A 163 -6.43 6.38 10.39
N GLN A 164 -6.76 5.44 11.28
CA GLN A 164 -6.31 5.44 12.66
C GLN A 164 -5.52 4.15 12.90
N LEU A 165 -4.27 4.30 13.32
CA LEU A 165 -3.37 3.22 13.72
C LEU A 165 -3.40 3.11 15.25
N GLU A 166 -3.71 1.93 15.76
CA GLU A 166 -3.63 1.60 17.18
C GLU A 166 -2.49 0.60 17.41
N ILE A 167 -1.63 0.91 18.36
CA ILE A 167 -0.43 0.15 18.67
C ILE A 167 -0.43 -0.16 20.16
N LYS A 168 -0.31 -1.44 20.51
CA LYS A 168 -0.38 -1.90 21.89
C LYS A 168 0.61 -3.02 22.21
N ASP A 169 1.29 -2.92 23.34
CA ASP A 169 1.97 -4.02 24.03
C ASP A 169 1.84 -3.81 25.55
N ILE A 170 2.67 -4.45 26.37
CA ILE A 170 2.67 -4.25 27.83
C ILE A 170 3.13 -2.84 28.26
N ASN A 171 3.91 -2.13 27.45
CA ASN A 171 4.51 -0.83 27.75
C ASN A 171 3.90 0.33 26.94
N THR A 172 3.15 0.02 25.89
CA THR A 172 2.68 0.96 24.88
C THR A 172 1.18 0.80 24.68
N ASN A 173 0.47 1.93 24.62
CA ASN A 173 -0.91 1.99 24.17
C ASN A 173 -1.13 3.34 23.47
N LYS A 174 -1.02 3.36 22.14
CA LYS A 174 -1.04 4.59 21.35
C LYS A 174 -2.08 4.49 20.23
N LYS A 175 -2.81 5.58 20.02
CA LYS A 175 -3.69 5.78 18.86
C LYS A 175 -3.18 6.97 18.05
N ILE A 176 -2.92 6.76 16.77
CA ILE A 176 -2.26 7.72 15.90
C ILE A 176 -3.08 7.86 14.62
N ASN A 177 -3.50 9.07 14.31
CA ASN A 177 -4.18 9.35 13.05
C ASN A 177 -3.14 9.46 11.92
N ILE A 178 -3.32 8.67 10.86
CA ILE A 178 -2.49 8.71 9.66
C ILE A 178 -3.33 9.28 8.52
N LYS A 179 -2.89 10.41 7.99
CA LYS A 179 -3.46 11.04 6.80
C LYS A 179 -2.40 11.08 5.71
N THR A 180 -2.78 10.74 4.48
CA THR A 180 -1.88 10.71 3.33
C THR A 180 -2.61 11.29 2.12
N LYS A 181 -1.89 11.99 1.25
CA LYS A 181 -2.43 12.59 0.03
C LYS A 181 -1.58 12.28 -1.19
N GLN A 182 -2.23 12.31 -2.34
CA GLN A 182 -1.57 12.25 -3.63
C GLN A 182 -2.21 13.18 -4.65
N GLU A 183 -1.42 13.56 -5.64
CA GLU A 183 -1.87 14.20 -6.86
C GLU A 183 -1.22 13.50 -8.06
N VAL A 184 -2.03 13.15 -9.06
CA VAL A 184 -1.58 12.52 -10.30
C VAL A 184 -1.90 13.46 -11.45
N LYS A 185 -0.89 14.19 -11.92
CA LYS A 185 -1.04 15.15 -13.03
C LYS A 185 -1.04 14.42 -14.38
N GLY A 186 -1.96 14.82 -15.25
CA GLY A 186 -2.24 14.18 -16.53
C GLY A 186 -3.15 12.95 -16.42
N PHE A 187 -3.77 12.73 -15.26
CA PHE A 187 -4.73 11.63 -15.09
C PHE A 187 -5.92 11.81 -16.03
N SER A 188 -6.26 10.76 -16.76
CA SER A 188 -7.34 10.76 -17.75
C SER A 188 -8.06 9.41 -17.88
N LYS A 189 -7.40 8.32 -17.45
CA LYS A 189 -7.92 6.96 -17.57
C LYS A 189 -8.59 6.52 -16.28
N ILE A 190 -9.92 6.56 -16.26
CA ILE A 190 -10.75 6.17 -15.10
C ILE A 190 -10.43 4.72 -14.66
N ASN A 191 -10.10 3.84 -15.60
CA ASN A 191 -9.72 2.45 -15.31
C ASN A 191 -8.43 2.31 -14.47
N ASP A 192 -7.62 3.37 -14.38
CA ASP A 192 -6.42 3.40 -13.54
C ASP A 192 -6.72 3.92 -12.11
N LEU A 193 -7.96 4.34 -11.79
CA LEU A 193 -8.36 4.74 -10.43
C LEU A 193 -7.96 3.70 -9.37
N PRO A 194 -8.25 2.39 -9.54
CA PRO A 194 -7.88 1.39 -8.55
C PRO A 194 -6.38 1.33 -8.28
N PHE A 195 -5.56 1.44 -9.33
CA PHE A 195 -4.10 1.42 -9.22
C PHE A 195 -3.59 2.60 -8.38
N TYR A 196 -4.09 3.81 -8.64
CA TYR A 196 -3.70 4.98 -7.86
C TYR A 196 -4.26 4.98 -6.44
N THR A 197 -5.42 4.35 -6.19
CA THR A 197 -5.90 4.10 -4.82
C THR A 197 -4.99 3.12 -4.08
N GLN A 198 -4.56 2.03 -4.72
CA GLN A 198 -3.63 1.07 -4.13
C GLN A 198 -2.26 1.71 -3.83
N LEU A 199 -1.77 2.60 -4.70
CA LEU A 199 -0.56 3.39 -4.43
C LEU A 199 -0.73 4.23 -3.16
N LEU A 200 -1.87 4.91 -3.01
CA LEU A 200 -2.16 5.72 -1.83
C LEU A 200 -2.20 4.86 -0.55
N ILE A 201 -2.84 3.70 -0.59
CA ILE A 201 -2.89 2.74 0.53
C ILE A 201 -1.48 2.27 0.89
N LYS A 202 -0.63 2.00 -0.10
CA LYS A 202 0.77 1.66 0.13
C LYS A 202 1.53 2.78 0.86
N GLN A 203 1.23 4.04 0.57
CA GLN A 203 1.82 5.16 1.32
C GLN A 203 1.35 5.22 2.78
N VAL A 204 0.09 4.86 3.07
CA VAL A 204 -0.38 4.69 4.46
C VAL A 204 0.40 3.59 5.16
N ALA A 205 0.58 2.44 4.52
CA ALA A 205 1.38 1.33 5.05
C ALA A 205 2.83 1.73 5.32
N ASN A 206 3.43 2.53 4.44
CA ASN A 206 4.79 3.04 4.62
C ASN A 206 4.89 3.95 5.87
N LYS A 207 3.97 4.91 6.03
CA LYS A 207 3.91 5.76 7.25
C LYS A 207 3.69 4.94 8.52
N ALA A 208 2.81 3.94 8.47
CA ALA A 208 2.57 3.05 9.61
C ALA A 208 3.83 2.25 9.97
N ALA A 209 4.54 1.71 8.97
CA ALA A 209 5.80 1.00 9.17
C ALA A 209 6.89 1.90 9.77
N ASP A 210 6.98 3.17 9.33
CA ASP A 210 7.92 4.14 9.92
C ASP A 210 7.61 4.39 11.41
N ILE A 211 6.33 4.62 11.75
CA ILE A 211 5.89 4.78 13.14
C ILE A 211 6.26 3.55 13.97
N ILE A 212 5.88 2.35 13.51
CA ILE A 212 6.15 1.09 14.21
C ILE A 212 7.66 0.87 14.40
N SER A 213 8.46 1.16 13.38
CA SER A 213 9.91 0.99 13.45
C SER A 213 10.59 1.92 14.45
N SER A 214 9.99 3.09 14.71
CA SER A 214 10.53 4.12 15.60
C SER A 214 10.19 3.94 17.09
N LEU A 215 9.29 3.01 17.44
CA LEU A 215 8.92 2.66 18.82
C LEU A 215 9.96 1.75 19.46
#